data_AF-A0A2E3FHK4-F1
#
_entry.id   AF-A0A2E3FHK4-F1
#
_cell.length_a   1.000
_cell.length_b   1.000
_cell.length_c   1.000
_cell.angle_alpha   90.00
_cell.angle_beta   90.00
_cell.angle_gamma   90.00
#
_symmetry.space_group_name_H-M   'P 1'
#
loop_
_entity.id
_entity.type
_entity.pdbx_description
1 polymer ?
#
loop_
_entity_poly.entity_id
_entity_poly.type
_entity_poly.pdbx_seq_one_letter_code
_entity_poly.pdbx_strand_id
1 'polypeptide(L)'
;MTPKNRGNFMDRSQFLDQFNREARRERSPQHRAARIKRDNARANQAVAERIRFKRTQQLRASRKNLCIAQGLRKCRELRGMSRDEFAQAMGITRRALYNYETGLRSVPGELIEKIAKNGDLELHDILGTKFENPPTERRKSDATLAIRIYKNLKFEFAEASNSEVSHISADDTDMQRVAADAAAAWSHTAKVTEKSIAKLTKRLAAQLADDYALTDLANSWHLEND
;
A
#
# COMPACT_ATOMS: atom_id res chain seq x y z
N MET A 1 21.03 -72.27 -10.45
CA MET A 1 20.95 -70.92 -11.07
C MET A 1 20.95 -69.89 -9.95
N THR A 2 22.09 -69.26 -9.67
CA THR A 2 22.19 -68.13 -8.73
C THR A 2 22.38 -66.83 -9.52
N PRO A 3 21.60 -65.77 -9.26
CA PRO A 3 21.71 -64.54 -10.01
C PRO A 3 23.00 -63.80 -9.59
N LYS A 4 23.91 -63.59 -10.55
CA LYS A 4 25.06 -62.68 -10.39
C LYS A 4 24.53 -61.26 -10.25
N ASN A 5 24.32 -60.82 -9.01
CA ASN A 5 24.04 -59.44 -8.69
C ASN A 5 25.33 -58.62 -8.89
N ARG A 6 25.59 -58.15 -10.12
CA ARG A 6 26.63 -57.16 -10.39
C ARG A 6 26.13 -55.80 -9.91
N GLY A 7 26.15 -55.61 -8.59
CA GLY A 7 26.04 -54.28 -8.01
C GLY A 7 27.15 -53.43 -8.62
N ASN A 8 26.77 -52.36 -9.29
CA ASN A 8 27.68 -51.39 -9.88
C ASN A 8 28.38 -50.65 -8.73
N PHE A 9 29.37 -51.30 -8.12
CA PHE A 9 30.18 -50.72 -7.06
C PHE A 9 31.00 -49.60 -7.70
N MET A 10 30.65 -48.36 -7.38
CA MET A 10 31.47 -47.19 -7.70
C MET A 10 32.91 -47.49 -7.27
N ASP A 11 33.84 -47.34 -8.21
CA ASP A 11 35.26 -47.52 -7.94
C ASP A 11 35.69 -46.54 -6.83
N ARG A 12 36.56 -47.00 -5.92
CA ARG A 12 37.02 -46.23 -4.76
C ARG A 12 37.66 -44.90 -5.18
N SER A 13 38.27 -44.88 -6.38
CA SER A 13 38.80 -43.69 -7.04
C SER A 13 37.71 -42.69 -7.43
N GLN A 14 36.59 -43.16 -7.99
CA GLN A 14 35.44 -42.35 -8.39
C GLN A 14 34.72 -41.77 -7.17
N PHE A 15 34.61 -42.55 -6.09
CA PHE A 15 34.06 -42.09 -4.83
C PHE A 15 34.92 -40.99 -4.19
N LEU A 16 36.24 -41.18 -4.14
CA LEU A 16 37.18 -40.18 -3.62
C LEU A 16 37.20 -38.90 -4.46
N ASP A 17 37.08 -39.00 -5.78
CA ASP A 17 37.01 -37.84 -6.66
C ASP A 17 35.67 -37.09 -6.52
N GLN A 18 34.55 -37.79 -6.39
CA GLN A 18 33.26 -37.16 -6.04
C GLN A 18 33.34 -36.44 -4.69
N PHE A 19 33.87 -37.10 -3.66
CA PHE A 19 34.01 -36.52 -2.32
C PHE A 19 34.92 -35.28 -2.33
N ASN A 20 36.05 -35.33 -3.05
CA ASN A 20 36.94 -34.19 -3.19
C ASN A 20 36.33 -33.05 -4.01
N ARG A 21 35.53 -33.35 -5.03
CA ARG A 21 34.79 -32.33 -5.80
C ARG A 21 33.71 -31.67 -4.95
N GLU A 22 33.00 -32.43 -4.13
CA GLU A 22 32.02 -31.89 -3.17
C GLU A 22 32.71 -31.04 -2.10
N ALA A 23 33.80 -31.52 -1.50
CA ALA A 23 34.58 -30.75 -0.52
C ALA A 23 35.15 -29.45 -1.11
N ARG A 24 35.58 -29.45 -2.39
CA ARG A 24 36.00 -28.23 -3.10
C ARG A 24 34.82 -27.28 -3.38
N ARG A 25 33.65 -27.82 -3.75
CA ARG A 25 32.42 -27.03 -3.92
C ARG A 25 31.98 -26.40 -2.60
N GLU A 26 32.06 -27.11 -1.48
CA GLU A 26 31.71 -26.58 -0.16
C GLU A 26 32.66 -25.48 0.33
N ARG A 27 33.95 -25.58 0.00
CA ARG A 27 34.97 -24.56 0.31
C ARG A 27 34.95 -23.37 -0.65
N SER A 28 34.22 -23.46 -1.77
CA SER A 28 34.11 -22.35 -2.72
C SER A 28 33.44 -21.13 -2.07
N PRO A 29 34.05 -19.93 -2.15
CA PRO A 29 33.46 -18.70 -1.64
C PRO A 29 32.05 -18.44 -2.20
N GLN A 30 31.81 -18.81 -3.47
CA GLN A 30 30.51 -18.65 -4.12
C GLN A 30 29.44 -19.55 -3.50
N HIS A 31 29.78 -20.80 -3.21
CA HIS A 31 28.84 -21.74 -2.58
C HIS A 31 28.55 -21.36 -1.13
N ARG A 32 29.56 -20.91 -0.39
CA ARG A 32 29.40 -20.36 0.96
C ARG A 32 28.49 -19.13 0.96
N ALA A 33 28.69 -18.18 0.04
CA ALA A 33 27.83 -17.01 -0.11
C ALA A 33 26.38 -17.38 -0.46
N ALA A 34 26.19 -18.34 -1.37
CA ALA A 34 24.86 -18.84 -1.73
C ALA A 34 24.14 -19.50 -0.54
N ARG A 35 24.86 -20.27 0.29
CA ARG A 35 24.32 -20.87 1.52
C ARG A 35 23.90 -19.80 2.52
N ILE A 36 24.79 -18.85 2.82
CA ILE A 36 24.50 -17.71 3.72
C ILE A 36 23.27 -16.94 3.23
N LYS A 37 23.15 -16.69 1.91
CA LYS A 37 21.98 -16.02 1.34
C LYS A 37 20.69 -16.79 1.58
N ARG A 38 20.69 -18.12 1.41
CA ARG A 38 19.52 -18.98 1.69
C ARG A 38 19.17 -18.99 3.18
N ASP A 39 20.18 -19.08 4.04
CA ASP A 39 19.98 -19.10 5.49
C ASP A 39 19.42 -17.76 5.98
N ASN A 40 19.96 -16.64 5.51
CA ASN A 40 19.44 -15.30 5.77
C ASN A 40 18.01 -15.15 5.22
N ALA A 41 17.71 -15.69 4.03
CA ALA A 41 16.36 -15.65 3.48
C ALA A 41 15.36 -16.45 4.35
N ARG A 42 15.74 -17.65 4.81
CA ARG A 42 14.94 -18.46 5.74
C ARG A 42 14.72 -17.75 7.08
N ALA A 43 15.77 -17.16 7.64
CA ALA A 43 15.68 -16.38 8.87
C ALA A 43 14.72 -15.18 8.70
N ASN A 44 14.85 -14.44 7.60
CA ASN A 44 13.97 -13.31 7.28
C ASN A 44 12.51 -13.76 7.09
N GLN A 45 12.28 -14.91 6.45
CA GLN A 45 10.95 -15.50 6.30
C GLN A 45 10.35 -15.85 7.67
N ALA A 46 11.10 -16.53 8.54
CA ALA A 46 10.64 -16.88 9.89
C ALA A 46 10.32 -15.65 10.74
N VAL A 47 11.12 -14.60 10.65
CA VAL A 47 10.85 -13.30 11.32
C VAL A 47 9.56 -12.68 10.77
N ALA A 48 9.38 -12.65 9.45
CA ALA A 48 8.18 -12.11 8.81
C ALA A 48 6.91 -12.89 9.22
N GLU A 49 6.98 -14.21 9.28
CA GLU A 49 5.88 -15.07 9.74
C GLU A 49 5.53 -14.78 11.21
N ARG A 50 6.52 -14.65 12.08
CA ARG A 50 6.30 -14.30 13.49
C ARG A 50 5.61 -12.95 13.64
N ILE A 51 6.03 -11.95 12.84
CA ILE A 51 5.38 -10.62 12.82
C ILE A 51 3.93 -10.74 12.33
N ARG A 52 3.68 -11.48 11.24
CA ARG A 52 2.33 -11.72 10.70
C ARG A 52 1.43 -12.41 11.72
N PHE A 53 1.95 -13.42 12.42
CA PHE A 53 1.21 -14.14 13.44
C PHE A 53 0.84 -13.23 14.61
N LYS A 54 1.81 -12.47 15.15
CA LYS A 54 1.55 -11.48 16.22
C LYS A 54 0.51 -10.45 15.80
N ARG A 55 0.61 -9.89 14.59
CA ARG A 55 -0.37 -8.96 14.05
C ARG A 55 -1.75 -9.62 13.95
N THR A 56 -1.83 -10.84 13.43
CA THR A 56 -3.10 -11.59 13.34
C THR A 56 -3.76 -11.77 14.70
N GLN A 57 -2.98 -12.09 15.73
CA GLN A 57 -3.50 -12.20 17.10
C GLN A 57 -3.99 -10.85 17.65
N GLN A 58 -3.23 -9.77 17.43
CA GLN A 58 -3.64 -8.43 17.81
C GLN A 58 -4.95 -8.01 17.12
N LEU A 59 -5.08 -8.28 15.82
CA LEU A 59 -6.29 -7.98 15.06
C LEU A 59 -7.48 -8.77 15.61
N ARG A 60 -7.33 -10.08 15.82
CA ARG A 60 -8.38 -10.91 16.42
C ARG A 60 -8.84 -10.37 17.78
N ALA A 61 -7.90 -9.99 18.64
CA ALA A 61 -8.21 -9.41 19.94
C ALA A 61 -8.96 -8.07 19.82
N SER A 62 -8.46 -7.16 18.97
CA SER A 62 -9.09 -5.84 18.76
C SER A 62 -10.48 -5.92 18.12
N ARG A 63 -10.73 -6.97 17.34
CA ARG A 63 -11.96 -7.18 16.57
C ARG A 63 -12.98 -8.07 17.27
N LYS A 64 -12.69 -8.55 18.49
CA LYS A 64 -13.56 -9.48 19.24
C LYS A 64 -14.99 -8.96 19.43
N ASN A 65 -15.14 -7.64 19.57
CA ASN A 65 -16.42 -6.98 19.88
C ASN A 65 -16.96 -6.15 18.71
N LEU A 66 -16.58 -6.47 17.46
CA LEU A 66 -17.11 -5.75 16.30
C LEU A 66 -18.61 -5.99 16.14
N CYS A 67 -19.34 -4.92 15.86
CA CYS A 67 -20.78 -4.98 15.68
C CYS A 67 -21.19 -4.12 14.48
N ILE A 68 -21.68 -4.78 13.43
CA ILE A 68 -22.16 -4.10 12.21
C ILE A 68 -23.34 -3.16 12.53
N ALA A 69 -24.19 -3.52 13.50
CA ALA A 69 -25.27 -2.65 13.95
C ALA A 69 -24.78 -1.29 14.48
N GLN A 70 -23.70 -1.32 15.27
CA GLN A 70 -23.05 -0.10 15.77
C GLN A 70 -22.38 0.68 14.65
N GLY A 71 -21.72 0.00 13.71
CA GLY A 71 -21.14 0.62 12.52
C GLY A 71 -22.19 1.33 11.67
N LEU A 72 -23.32 0.67 11.39
CA LEU A 72 -24.46 1.25 10.66
C LEU A 72 -25.02 2.50 11.37
N ARG A 73 -25.18 2.44 12.69
CA ARG A 73 -25.62 3.58 13.49
C ARG A 73 -24.64 4.75 13.40
N LYS A 74 -23.35 4.48 13.55
CA LYS A 74 -22.28 5.49 13.44
C LYS A 74 -22.26 6.11 12.05
N CYS A 75 -22.43 5.31 10.99
CA CYS A 75 -22.52 5.80 9.62
C CYS A 75 -23.66 6.81 9.44
N ARG A 76 -24.82 6.55 10.02
CA ARG A 76 -25.95 7.49 10.00
C ARG A 76 -25.63 8.76 10.80
N GLU A 77 -25.08 8.62 12.01
CA GLU A 77 -24.76 9.74 12.89
C GLU A 77 -23.69 10.66 12.28
N LEU A 78 -22.68 10.11 11.59
CA LEU A 78 -21.66 10.88 10.87
C LEU A 78 -22.26 11.72 9.73
N ARG A 79 -23.37 11.28 9.14
CA ARG A 79 -24.12 12.04 8.12
C ARG A 79 -25.08 13.07 8.74
N GLY A 80 -25.18 13.14 10.06
CA GLY A 80 -26.16 13.99 10.75
C GLY A 80 -27.62 13.61 10.46
N MET A 81 -27.87 12.42 9.93
CA MET A 81 -29.21 12.00 9.49
C MET A 81 -30.02 11.40 10.64
N SER A 82 -31.30 11.72 10.65
CA SER A 82 -32.30 10.97 11.42
C SER A 82 -32.47 9.56 10.85
N ARG A 83 -33.10 8.67 11.63
CA ARG A 83 -33.42 7.31 11.14
C ARG A 83 -34.37 7.32 9.95
N ASP A 84 -35.26 8.30 9.89
CA ASP A 84 -36.25 8.42 8.83
C ASP A 84 -35.59 8.82 7.51
N GLU A 85 -34.76 9.87 7.54
CA GLU A 85 -34.01 10.32 6.35
C GLU A 85 -33.07 9.24 5.83
N PHE A 86 -32.33 8.57 6.71
CA PHE A 86 -31.41 7.51 6.30
C PHE A 86 -32.15 6.31 5.73
N ALA A 87 -33.27 5.92 6.34
CA ALA A 87 -34.09 4.82 5.84
C ALA A 87 -34.66 5.13 4.45
N GLN A 88 -35.15 6.36 4.25
CA GLN A 88 -35.65 6.84 2.96
C GLN A 88 -34.54 6.84 1.90
N ALA A 89 -33.36 7.39 2.22
CA ALA A 89 -32.21 7.43 1.31
C ALA A 89 -31.75 6.02 0.87
N MET A 90 -31.88 5.02 1.74
CA MET A 90 -31.50 3.63 1.45
C MET A 90 -32.65 2.79 0.87
N GLY A 91 -33.86 3.33 0.79
CA GLY A 91 -35.06 2.63 0.33
C GLY A 91 -35.50 1.50 1.26
N ILE A 92 -35.35 1.68 2.57
CA ILE A 92 -35.78 0.74 3.61
C ILE A 92 -36.80 1.40 4.54
N THR A 93 -37.50 0.60 5.35
CA THR A 93 -38.40 1.15 6.37
C THR A 93 -37.61 1.61 7.60
N ARG A 94 -38.08 2.67 8.25
CA ARG A 94 -37.56 3.13 9.56
C ARG A 94 -37.47 2.00 10.60
N ARG A 95 -38.50 1.14 10.64
CA ARG A 95 -38.56 -0.02 11.54
C ARG A 95 -37.45 -1.03 11.25
N ALA A 96 -37.18 -1.30 9.97
CA ALA A 96 -36.07 -2.17 9.57
C ALA A 96 -34.74 -1.57 10.03
N LEU A 97 -34.49 -0.28 9.77
CA LEU A 97 -33.29 0.40 10.22
C LEU A 97 -33.11 0.33 11.74
N TYR A 98 -34.17 0.58 12.53
CA TYR A 98 -34.11 0.43 13.98
C TYR A 98 -33.70 -0.99 14.40
N ASN A 99 -34.30 -2.03 13.81
CA ASN A 99 -33.97 -3.42 14.13
C ASN A 99 -32.52 -3.76 13.76
N TYR A 100 -32.01 -3.17 12.68
CA TYR A 100 -30.61 -3.31 12.27
C TYR A 100 -29.66 -2.64 13.24
N GLU A 101 -29.89 -1.36 13.59
CA GLU A 101 -29.03 -0.59 14.51
C GLU A 101 -29.03 -1.13 15.95
N THR A 102 -30.11 -1.79 16.36
CA THR A 102 -30.20 -2.40 17.71
C THR A 102 -29.65 -3.82 17.75
N GLY A 103 -29.30 -4.41 16.60
CA GLY A 103 -28.85 -5.80 16.50
C GLY A 103 -29.97 -6.83 16.66
N LEU A 104 -31.24 -6.41 16.74
CA LEU A 104 -32.40 -7.29 16.77
C LEU A 104 -32.58 -8.07 15.46
N ARG A 105 -32.08 -7.51 14.35
CA ARG A 105 -32.05 -8.16 13.04
C ARG A 105 -30.67 -7.98 12.41
N SER A 106 -30.17 -9.03 11.75
CA SER A 106 -28.94 -8.95 10.95
C SER A 106 -29.10 -7.96 9.79
N VAL A 107 -28.03 -7.20 9.51
CA VAL A 107 -27.97 -6.23 8.41
C VAL A 107 -27.82 -6.98 7.08
N PRO A 108 -28.71 -6.77 6.09
CA PRO A 108 -28.57 -7.40 4.77
C PRO A 108 -27.31 -6.91 4.04
N GLY A 109 -26.64 -7.81 3.32
CA GLY A 109 -25.47 -7.47 2.50
C GLY A 109 -25.77 -6.38 1.45
N GLU A 110 -26.95 -6.43 0.83
CA GLU A 110 -27.41 -5.43 -0.14
C GLU A 110 -27.45 -4.00 0.44
N LEU A 111 -27.77 -3.86 1.72
CA LEU A 111 -27.77 -2.54 2.38
C LEU A 111 -26.33 -2.03 2.56
N ILE A 112 -25.41 -2.92 2.92
CA ILE A 112 -23.98 -2.60 3.03
C ILE A 112 -23.43 -2.17 1.66
N GLU A 113 -23.79 -2.89 0.60
CA GLU A 113 -23.39 -2.55 -0.77
C GLU A 113 -23.93 -1.19 -1.21
N LYS A 114 -25.20 -0.87 -0.93
CA LYS A 114 -25.78 0.45 -1.22
C LYS A 114 -25.03 1.57 -0.50
N ILE A 115 -24.73 1.38 0.78
CA ILE A 115 -23.99 2.37 1.56
C ILE A 115 -22.58 2.58 0.96
N ALA A 116 -21.89 1.49 0.59
CA ALA A 116 -20.56 1.55 0.00
C ALA A 116 -20.56 2.23 -1.39
N LYS A 117 -21.58 1.98 -2.23
CA LYS A 117 -21.71 2.60 -3.56
C LYS A 117 -21.91 4.12 -3.51
N ASN A 118 -22.49 4.65 -2.44
CA ASN A 118 -22.63 6.09 -2.29
C ASN A 118 -21.28 6.81 -2.07
N GLY A 119 -20.21 6.09 -1.69
CA GLY A 119 -18.85 6.62 -1.68
C GLY A 119 -18.47 7.53 -0.51
N ASP A 120 -19.42 8.04 0.27
CA ASP A 120 -19.12 8.97 1.38
C ASP A 120 -18.49 8.31 2.61
N LEU A 121 -18.45 6.97 2.66
CA LEU A 121 -18.02 6.20 3.83
C LEU A 121 -17.12 5.07 3.41
N GLU A 122 -16.09 4.85 4.22
CA GLU A 122 -15.19 3.73 4.07
C GLU A 122 -15.78 2.45 4.67
N LEU A 123 -15.42 1.29 4.10
CA LEU A 123 -15.90 -0.01 4.55
C LEU A 123 -15.62 -0.26 6.04
N HIS A 124 -14.52 0.28 6.55
CA HIS A 124 -14.14 0.08 7.94
C HIS A 124 -15.12 0.76 8.91
N ASP A 125 -15.73 1.90 8.55
CA ASP A 125 -16.75 2.56 9.35
C ASP A 125 -18.04 1.75 9.42
N ILE A 126 -18.48 1.19 8.28
CA ILE A 126 -19.69 0.35 8.20
C ILE A 126 -19.53 -0.92 9.05
N LEU A 127 -18.35 -1.54 8.99
CA LEU A 127 -18.05 -2.76 9.73
C LEU A 127 -17.70 -2.50 11.20
N GLY A 128 -17.69 -1.24 11.64
CA GLY A 128 -17.33 -0.85 13.01
C GLY A 128 -15.86 -1.11 13.36
N THR A 129 -15.00 -1.24 12.35
CA THR A 129 -13.57 -1.49 12.51
C THR A 129 -12.77 -0.19 12.49
N LYS A 130 -11.60 -0.18 13.13
CA LYS A 130 -10.66 0.93 12.98
C LYS A 130 -9.99 0.84 11.61
N PHE A 131 -9.74 1.99 10.99
CA PHE A 131 -8.92 2.06 9.80
C PHE A 131 -7.57 1.38 10.05
N GLU A 132 -7.23 0.40 9.20
CA GLU A 132 -5.95 -0.26 9.28
C GLU A 132 -4.91 0.47 8.46
N ASN A 133 -4.03 1.17 9.17
CA ASN A 133 -2.85 1.72 8.54
C ASN A 133 -1.95 0.60 7.98
N PRO A 134 -1.25 0.86 6.86
CA PRO A 134 -0.23 -0.05 6.37
C PRO A 134 0.84 -0.30 7.46
N PRO A 135 1.54 -1.45 7.40
CA PRO A 135 2.62 -1.77 8.33
C PRO A 135 3.59 -0.59 8.54
N THR A 136 4.11 -0.41 9.75
CA THR A 136 5.02 0.71 10.07
C THR A 136 6.22 0.78 9.13
N GLU A 137 6.79 -0.37 8.75
CA GLU A 137 7.92 -0.41 7.80
C GLU A 137 7.53 0.09 6.41
N ARG A 138 6.30 -0.19 5.97
CA ARG A 138 5.76 0.36 4.72
C ARG A 138 5.54 1.87 4.83
N ARG A 139 4.97 2.34 5.93
CA ARG A 139 4.82 3.80 6.16
C ARG A 139 6.17 4.52 6.13
N LYS A 140 7.21 3.92 6.70
CA LYS A 140 8.58 4.46 6.63
C LYS A 140 9.13 4.46 5.21
N SER A 141 8.95 3.38 4.45
CA SER A 141 9.43 3.33 3.07
C SER A 141 8.74 4.36 2.19
N ASP A 142 7.42 4.48 2.33
CA ASP A 142 6.59 5.39 1.55
C ASP A 142 6.93 6.85 1.92
N ALA A 143 7.11 7.16 3.21
CA ALA A 143 7.57 8.47 3.66
C ALA A 143 8.98 8.81 3.15
N THR A 144 9.90 7.84 3.17
CA THR A 144 11.27 8.06 2.65
C THR A 144 11.25 8.33 1.15
N LEU A 145 10.40 7.61 0.41
CA LEU A 145 10.21 7.82 -1.02
C LEU A 145 9.59 9.20 -1.31
N ALA A 146 8.54 9.59 -0.57
CA ALA A 146 7.91 10.90 -0.68
C ALA A 146 8.92 12.03 -0.45
N ILE A 147 9.75 11.94 0.61
CA ILE A 147 10.80 12.92 0.88
C ILE A 147 11.80 13.02 -0.27
N ARG A 148 12.17 11.89 -0.90
CA ARG A 148 13.08 11.89 -2.06
C ARG A 148 12.43 12.53 -3.27
N ILE A 149 11.17 12.18 -3.57
CA ILE A 149 10.40 12.77 -4.67
C ILE A 149 10.27 14.27 -4.47
N TYR A 150 9.89 14.73 -3.28
CA TYR A 150 9.76 16.14 -2.94
C TYR A 150 11.07 16.91 -3.14
N LYS A 151 12.21 16.37 -2.65
CA LYS A 151 13.52 17.00 -2.84
C LYS A 151 13.88 17.16 -4.31
N ASN A 152 13.60 16.14 -5.13
CA ASN A 152 13.86 16.20 -6.57
C ASN A 152 12.90 17.14 -7.28
N LEU A 153 11.61 17.15 -6.91
CA LEU A 153 10.63 18.10 -7.44
C LEU A 153 11.06 19.54 -7.16
N LYS A 154 11.45 19.84 -5.93
CA LYS A 154 11.92 21.17 -5.54
C LYS A 154 13.13 21.63 -6.37
N PHE A 155 14.04 20.71 -6.69
CA PHE A 155 15.20 21.01 -7.53
C PHE A 155 14.77 21.34 -8.98
N GLU A 156 13.95 20.47 -9.59
CA GLU A 156 13.48 20.65 -10.98
C GLU A 156 12.61 21.92 -11.14
N PHE A 157 11.76 22.22 -10.15
CA PHE A 157 10.96 23.45 -10.14
C PHE A 157 11.79 24.71 -9.92
N ALA A 158 12.83 24.66 -9.07
CA ALA A 158 13.74 25.78 -8.89
C ALA A 158 14.51 26.09 -10.18
N GLU A 159 14.96 25.07 -10.92
CA GLU A 159 15.58 25.25 -12.24
C GLU A 159 14.60 25.85 -13.26
N ALA A 160 13.33 25.41 -13.26
CA ALA A 160 12.29 25.97 -14.13
C ALA A 160 11.98 27.45 -13.83
N SER A 161 12.00 27.86 -12.55
CA SER A 161 11.75 29.25 -12.14
C SER A 161 12.85 30.24 -12.53
N ASN A 162 14.07 29.76 -12.74
CA ASN A 162 15.21 30.58 -13.20
C ASN A 162 15.22 30.81 -14.72
N SER A 163 14.35 30.13 -15.47
CA SER A 163 14.11 30.43 -16.88
C SER A 163 13.13 31.60 -16.95
N GLU A 164 13.49 32.67 -17.69
CA GLU A 164 12.90 34.03 -17.70
C GLU A 164 11.38 34.14 -17.98
N VAL A 165 10.61 33.05 -18.03
CA VAL A 165 9.26 33.04 -18.62
C VAL A 165 8.13 32.63 -17.66
N SER A 166 8.37 32.19 -16.41
CA SER A 166 7.23 31.83 -15.54
C SER A 166 7.39 32.18 -14.07
N HIS A 167 6.57 33.13 -13.60
CA HIS A 167 6.30 33.40 -12.18
C HIS A 167 5.40 32.32 -11.54
N ILE A 168 5.54 31.06 -11.95
CA ILE A 168 4.77 29.95 -11.41
C ILE A 168 5.50 29.42 -10.18
N SER A 169 5.24 30.05 -9.03
CA SER A 169 5.66 29.54 -7.72
C SER A 169 4.64 28.51 -7.26
N ALA A 170 4.88 27.22 -7.55
CA ALA A 170 4.06 26.16 -6.96
C ALA A 170 4.15 26.24 -5.42
N ASP A 171 3.01 26.22 -4.73
CA ASP A 171 3.00 26.24 -3.27
C ASP A 171 3.70 24.98 -2.73
N ASP A 172 4.47 25.15 -1.65
CA ASP A 172 5.22 24.07 -1.02
C ASP A 172 4.27 22.95 -0.55
N THR A 173 3.06 23.32 -0.17
CA THR A 173 1.97 22.42 0.19
C THR A 173 1.57 21.48 -0.96
N ASP A 174 1.45 22.01 -2.18
CA ASP A 174 1.05 21.22 -3.35
C ASP A 174 2.16 20.27 -3.79
N MET A 175 3.42 20.72 -3.77
CA MET A 175 4.57 19.85 -4.03
C MET A 175 4.66 18.70 -3.02
N GLN A 176 4.40 18.99 -1.73
CA GLN A 176 4.34 17.97 -0.69
C GLN A 176 3.21 16.97 -0.92
N ARG A 177 2.00 17.46 -1.26
CA ARG A 177 0.84 16.60 -1.57
C ARG A 177 1.13 15.66 -2.74
N VAL A 178 1.58 16.21 -3.86
CA VAL A 178 1.87 15.43 -5.07
C VAL A 178 2.98 14.40 -4.82
N ALA A 179 4.02 14.77 -4.05
CA ALA A 179 5.07 13.82 -3.67
C ALA A 179 4.53 12.67 -2.80
N ALA A 180 3.63 12.98 -1.85
CA ALA A 180 3.02 11.98 -0.98
C ALA A 180 2.09 11.03 -1.76
N ASP A 181 1.24 11.57 -2.64
CA ASP A 181 0.32 10.79 -3.46
C ASP A 181 1.08 9.88 -4.43
N ALA A 182 2.14 10.40 -5.06
CA ALA A 182 2.98 9.62 -5.94
C ALA A 182 3.73 8.50 -5.20
N ALA A 183 4.19 8.74 -3.98
CA ALA A 183 4.79 7.71 -3.15
C ALA A 183 3.77 6.64 -2.73
N ALA A 184 2.53 7.04 -2.40
CA ALA A 184 1.45 6.13 -2.05
C ALA A 184 1.01 5.26 -3.24
N ALA A 185 1.01 5.83 -4.45
CA ALA A 185 0.69 5.13 -5.70
C ALA A 185 1.85 4.25 -6.21
N TRP A 186 3.05 4.37 -5.63
CA TRP A 186 4.21 3.62 -6.09
C TRP A 186 4.02 2.11 -5.88
N SER A 187 4.24 1.33 -6.95
CA SER A 187 4.12 -0.12 -6.86
C SER A 187 5.19 -0.69 -5.91
N HIS A 188 4.74 -1.39 -4.88
CA HIS A 188 5.61 -2.04 -3.89
C HIS A 188 6.50 -3.15 -4.46
N THR A 189 6.20 -3.64 -5.67
CA THR A 189 7.05 -4.61 -6.38
C THR A 189 8.11 -3.93 -7.26
N ALA A 190 7.96 -2.64 -7.56
CA ALA A 190 8.88 -1.89 -8.38
C ALA A 190 10.13 -1.50 -7.58
N LYS A 191 11.29 -1.72 -8.18
CA LYS A 191 12.56 -1.30 -7.59
C LYS A 191 12.64 0.23 -7.61
N VAL A 192 12.84 0.81 -6.43
CA VAL A 192 13.12 2.24 -6.28
C VAL A 192 14.56 2.49 -6.74
N THR A 193 14.71 3.08 -7.91
CA THR A 193 16.01 3.52 -8.45
C THR A 193 16.02 5.03 -8.66
N GLU A 194 17.18 5.67 -8.53
CA GLU A 194 17.28 7.13 -8.74
C GLU A 194 16.78 7.55 -10.13
N LYS A 195 17.06 6.76 -11.17
CA LYS A 195 16.55 6.99 -12.53
C LYS A 195 15.03 6.95 -12.60
N SER A 196 14.39 6.00 -11.93
CA SER A 196 12.92 5.91 -11.91
C SER A 196 12.27 7.06 -11.15
N ILE A 197 12.90 7.52 -10.07
CA ILE A 197 12.43 8.67 -9.30
C ILE A 197 12.53 9.93 -10.16
N ALA A 198 13.68 10.19 -10.78
CA ALA A 198 13.89 11.35 -11.65
C ALA A 198 12.89 11.41 -12.83
N LYS A 199 12.62 10.26 -13.47
CA LYS A 199 11.62 10.18 -14.55
C LYS A 199 10.21 10.53 -14.05
N LEU A 200 9.85 10.04 -12.87
CA LEU A 200 8.56 10.33 -12.25
C LEU A 200 8.47 11.79 -11.83
N THR A 201 9.48 12.35 -11.17
CA THR A 201 9.49 13.75 -10.73
C THR A 201 9.38 14.70 -11.91
N LYS A 202 10.06 14.42 -13.03
CA LYS A 202 9.91 15.23 -14.25
C LYS A 202 8.49 15.21 -14.80
N ARG A 203 7.82 14.05 -14.78
CA ARG A 203 6.41 13.94 -15.18
C ARG A 203 5.48 14.72 -14.26
N LEU A 204 5.68 14.58 -12.94
CA LEU A 204 4.88 15.28 -11.94
C LEU A 204 5.09 16.79 -12.00
N ALA A 205 6.32 17.23 -12.25
CA ALA A 205 6.63 18.64 -12.43
C ALA A 205 5.94 19.23 -13.65
N ALA A 206 5.92 18.51 -14.78
CA ALA A 206 5.16 18.92 -15.95
C ALA A 206 3.65 19.03 -15.68
N GLN A 207 3.06 18.04 -14.99
CA GLN A 207 1.64 18.07 -14.63
C GLN A 207 1.28 19.24 -13.73
N LEU A 208 2.09 19.49 -12.70
CA LEU A 208 1.93 20.64 -11.82
C LEU A 208 2.09 21.96 -12.59
N ALA A 209 3.06 22.07 -13.50
CA ALA A 209 3.21 23.27 -14.33
C ALA A 209 1.99 23.52 -15.22
N ASP A 210 1.42 22.46 -15.82
CA ASP A 210 0.18 22.55 -16.62
C ASP A 210 -1.00 23.00 -15.77
N ASP A 211 -1.18 22.43 -14.57
CA ASP A 211 -2.25 22.79 -13.64
C ASP A 211 -2.17 24.28 -13.23
N TYR A 212 -0.97 24.76 -12.91
CA TYR A 212 -0.76 26.16 -12.53
C TYR A 212 -0.90 27.12 -13.73
N ALA A 213 -0.45 26.74 -14.92
CA ALA A 213 -0.65 27.54 -16.13
C ALA A 213 -2.15 27.70 -16.47
N LEU A 214 -2.95 26.65 -16.22
CA LEU A 214 -4.42 26.72 -16.35
C LEU A 214 -5.05 27.65 -15.31
N THR A 215 -4.55 27.68 -14.08
CA THR A 215 -5.04 28.61 -13.05
C THR A 215 -4.67 30.06 -13.34
N ASP A 216 -3.48 30.33 -13.89
CA ASP A 216 -3.07 31.67 -14.30
C ASP A 216 -3.91 32.19 -15.47
N LEU A 217 -4.24 31.32 -16.43
CA LEU A 217 -5.20 31.63 -17.50
C LEU A 217 -6.60 31.89 -16.97
N ALA A 218 -7.10 31.11 -16.01
CA ALA A 218 -8.41 31.35 -15.42
C ALA A 218 -8.47 32.70 -14.67
N ASN A 219 -7.39 33.08 -13.98
CA ASN A 219 -7.30 34.33 -13.25
C ASN A 219 -7.16 35.56 -14.17
N SER A 220 -6.46 35.44 -15.30
CA SER A 220 -6.35 36.54 -16.28
C SER A 220 -7.66 36.82 -17.02
N TRP A 221 -8.44 35.78 -17.33
CA TRP A 221 -9.77 35.91 -17.94
C TRP A 221 -10.80 36.60 -17.03
N HIS A 222 -10.66 36.50 -15.71
CA HIS A 222 -11.53 37.20 -14.76
C HIS A 222 -11.17 38.70 -14.61
N LEU A 223 -9.90 39.07 -14.79
CA LEU A 223 -9.45 40.46 -14.69
C LEU A 223 -9.72 41.30 -15.95
N GLU A 224 -9.92 40.68 -17.11
CA GLU A 224 -10.27 41.38 -18.36
C GLU A 224 -11.79 41.59 -18.54
N ASN A 225 -12.63 40.98 -17.69
CA ASN A 225 -14.09 41.01 -17.80
C ASN A 225 -14.80 41.76 -16.65
N ASP A 226 -14.05 42.43 -15.77
CA ASP A 226 -14.54 43.37 -14.75
C ASP A 226 -14.18 44.82 -15.14
#